data_AF-A0A0J7ZHJ1-F1
#
_entry.id   AF-A0A0J7ZHJ1-F1
#
_cell.length_a   1.000
_cell.length_b   1.000
_cell.length_c   1.000
_cell.angle_alpha   90.00
_cell.angle_beta   90.00
_cell.angle_gamma   90.00
#
_symmetry.space_group_name_H-M   'P 1'
#
loop_
_entity.id
_entity.type
_entity.pdbx_description
1 polymer ?
#
loop_
_entity_poly.entity_id
_entity_poly.type
_entity_poly.pdbx_seq_one_letter_code
_entity_poly.pdbx_strand_id
1 'polypeptide(L)'
;MCESSNGGEVCLYDASNTTGRVYDTLYSKPTYSGTYYGTNVGIDNTVNSTWNRDPDTYVYFWQFANYSGLGLGQAGGTKENWGDLSEANSWSSHCFSSNSTCPY
;
A
#
# COMPACT_ATOMS: atom_id res chain seq x y z
N MET A 1 -11.64 -9.05 1.11
CA MET A 1 -10.51 -9.36 2.00
C MET A 1 -9.26 -9.45 1.14
N CYS A 2 -8.06 -9.58 1.70
CA CYS A 2 -6.88 -9.79 0.86
C CYS A 2 -6.85 -11.24 0.39
N GLU A 3 -6.95 -11.46 -0.91
CA GLU A 3 -7.37 -12.71 -1.55
C GLU A 3 -6.34 -13.28 -2.51
N SER A 4 -5.18 -12.63 -2.71
CA SER A 4 -4.20 -13.26 -3.60
C SER A 4 -3.73 -14.58 -2.98
N SER A 5 -3.87 -15.64 -3.76
CA SER A 5 -3.55 -17.02 -3.34
C SER A 5 -2.05 -17.24 -3.14
N ASN A 6 -1.21 -16.27 -3.53
CA ASN A 6 0.24 -16.43 -3.67
C ASN A 6 1.06 -15.63 -2.65
N GLY A 7 0.43 -14.92 -1.71
CA GLY A 7 1.12 -14.21 -0.63
C GLY A 7 1.88 -12.94 -1.05
N GLY A 8 2.24 -12.76 -2.32
CA GLY A 8 2.97 -11.57 -2.82
C GLY A 8 2.14 -10.29 -2.98
N GLU A 9 1.18 -10.03 -2.09
CA GLU A 9 0.31 -8.85 -2.16
C GLU A 9 0.51 -7.89 -0.98
N VAL A 10 0.22 -6.62 -1.23
CA VAL A 10 0.04 -5.63 -0.16
C VAL A 10 -1.41 -5.20 -0.11
N CYS A 11 -1.96 -5.20 1.09
CA CYS A 11 -3.34 -4.88 1.40
C CYS A 11 -3.40 -3.49 1.99
N LEU A 12 -4.25 -2.64 1.40
CA LEU A 12 -4.47 -1.27 1.84
C LEU A 12 -5.87 -1.17 2.42
N TYR A 13 -5.99 -0.52 3.58
CA TYR A 13 -7.24 -0.43 4.33
C TYR A 13 -7.60 1.03 4.59
N ASP A 14 -8.89 1.37 4.46
CA ASP A 14 -9.38 2.73 4.76
C ASP A 14 -9.56 3.00 6.26
N ALA A 15 -9.60 1.96 7.08
CA ALA A 15 -9.67 2.06 8.54
C ALA A 15 -8.37 1.57 9.18
N SER A 16 -8.17 1.92 10.46
CA SER A 16 -7.05 1.42 11.26
C SER A 16 -7.19 -0.09 11.56
N ASN A 17 -6.11 -0.69 12.04
CA ASN A 17 -6.03 -2.08 12.52
C ASN A 17 -6.34 -3.13 11.45
N THR A 18 -6.03 -2.87 10.18
CA THR A 18 -6.29 -3.77 9.05
C THR A 18 -7.76 -4.17 8.92
N THR A 19 -8.66 -3.19 9.09
CA THR A 19 -10.12 -3.36 9.00
C THR A 19 -10.72 -2.45 7.91
N GLY A 20 -12.03 -2.56 7.67
CA GLY A 20 -12.72 -1.71 6.70
C GLY A 20 -12.62 -2.22 5.26
N ARG A 21 -12.66 -1.30 4.29
CA ARG A 21 -12.52 -1.64 2.87
C ARG A 21 -11.08 -2.02 2.57
N VAL A 22 -10.92 -3.06 1.76
CA VAL A 22 -9.63 -3.61 1.38
C VAL A 22 -9.36 -3.32 -0.09
N TYR A 23 -8.20 -2.78 -0.37
CA TYR A 23 -7.65 -2.61 -1.70
C TYR A 23 -6.35 -3.39 -1.78
N ASP A 24 -6.33 -4.50 -2.50
CA ASP A 24 -5.13 -5.30 -2.68
C ASP A 24 -4.35 -4.87 -3.90
N THR A 25 -3.04 -5.09 -3.86
CA THR A 25 -2.22 -4.96 -5.05
C THR A 25 -1.11 -5.99 -5.05
N LEU A 26 -0.92 -6.62 -6.20
CA LEU A 26 0.20 -7.51 -6.51
C LEU A 26 1.38 -6.78 -7.18
N TYR A 27 1.19 -5.50 -7.50
CA TYR A 27 2.13 -4.70 -8.27
C TYR A 27 2.30 -3.34 -7.63
N SER A 28 3.46 -2.73 -7.89
CA SER A 28 3.71 -1.34 -7.52
C SER A 28 2.71 -0.43 -8.21
N LYS A 29 2.23 0.59 -7.51
CA LYS A 29 1.28 1.58 -8.03
C LYS A 29 1.93 2.96 -8.02
N PRO A 30 2.24 3.56 -9.17
CA PRO A 30 2.74 4.93 -9.23
C PRO A 30 1.66 5.95 -8.84
N THR A 31 0.38 5.59 -8.89
CA THR A 31 -0.72 6.44 -8.45
C THR A 31 -1.80 5.60 -7.79
N TYR A 32 -2.49 6.18 -6.80
CA TYR A 32 -3.66 5.57 -6.16
C TYR A 32 -4.97 5.81 -6.93
N SER A 33 -4.86 5.69 -8.24
CA SER A 33 -5.95 5.75 -9.19
C SER A 33 -5.97 4.46 -10.01
N GLY A 34 -7.16 3.94 -10.27
CA GLY A 34 -7.36 2.79 -11.15
C GLY A 34 -8.05 1.62 -10.46
N THR A 35 -7.75 0.42 -10.95
CA THR A 35 -8.48 -0.78 -10.55
C THR A 35 -7.83 -1.50 -9.38
N TYR A 36 -8.63 -1.79 -8.36
CA TYR A 36 -8.34 -2.61 -7.18
C TYR A 36 -9.45 -3.66 -7.06
N TYR A 37 -9.14 -4.95 -6.90
CA TYR A 37 -10.12 -6.05 -6.97
C TYR A 37 -11.11 -5.98 -8.16
N GLY A 38 -10.64 -5.57 -9.34
CA GLY A 38 -11.51 -5.47 -10.53
C GLY A 38 -12.51 -4.29 -10.50
N THR A 39 -12.51 -3.47 -9.45
CA THR A 39 -13.34 -2.26 -9.35
C THR A 39 -12.47 -1.02 -9.55
N ASN A 40 -12.92 -0.08 -10.38
CA ASN A 40 -12.21 1.18 -10.58
C ASN A 40 -12.54 2.14 -9.42
N VAL A 41 -11.57 2.39 -8.55
CA VAL A 41 -11.73 3.21 -7.34
C VAL A 41 -10.45 4.00 -7.09
N GLY A 42 -10.60 5.29 -6.83
CA GLY A 42 -9.51 6.11 -6.30
C GLY A 42 -9.40 5.90 -4.79
N ILE A 43 -8.20 5.59 -4.31
CA ILE A 43 -7.90 5.38 -2.88
C ILE A 43 -6.87 6.39 -2.36
N ASP A 44 -6.61 7.39 -3.18
CA ASP A 44 -5.65 8.44 -2.92
C ASP A 44 -6.02 9.15 -1.61
N ASN A 45 -5.06 9.26 -0.70
CA ASN A 45 -5.27 9.90 0.59
C ASN A 45 -6.42 9.27 1.41
N THR A 46 -6.64 7.96 1.27
CA THR A 46 -7.64 7.24 2.10
C THR A 46 -7.06 6.07 2.88
N VAL A 47 -5.80 5.71 2.66
CA VAL A 47 -5.19 4.53 3.28
C VAL A 47 -4.73 4.86 4.70
N ASN A 48 -5.18 4.04 5.65
CA ASN A 48 -5.01 4.28 7.08
C ASN A 48 -4.37 3.10 7.83
N SER A 49 -4.42 1.90 7.26
CA SER A 49 -3.56 0.79 7.68
C SER A 49 -3.21 -0.10 6.50
N THR A 50 -2.15 -0.89 6.64
CA THR A 50 -1.67 -1.80 5.59
C THR A 50 -1.22 -3.13 6.16
N TRP A 51 -1.27 -4.15 5.32
CA TRP A 51 -0.66 -5.45 5.59
C TRP A 51 0.17 -5.87 4.38
N ASN A 52 1.49 -5.89 4.54
CA ASN A 52 2.37 -6.48 3.56
C ASN A 52 2.35 -8.00 3.76
N ARG A 53 1.64 -8.71 2.89
CA ARG A 53 1.54 -10.17 2.97
C ARG A 53 2.72 -10.87 2.32
N ASP A 54 3.48 -10.15 1.51
CA ASP A 54 4.71 -10.65 0.92
C ASP A 54 5.76 -10.74 2.04
N PRO A 55 6.21 -11.94 2.46
CA PRO A 55 7.18 -12.06 3.54
C PRO A 55 8.60 -11.71 3.10
N ASP A 56 8.87 -11.68 1.79
CA ASP A 56 10.22 -11.62 1.21
C ASP A 56 10.55 -10.21 0.68
N THR A 57 9.55 -9.36 0.47
CA THR A 57 9.71 -8.06 -0.18
C THR A 57 9.28 -6.89 0.72
N TYR A 58 10.07 -5.82 0.75
CA TYR A 58 9.67 -4.55 1.37
C TYR A 58 8.70 -3.79 0.46
N VAL A 59 7.76 -3.06 1.04
CA VAL A 59 6.92 -2.12 0.31
C VAL A 59 7.17 -0.72 0.83
N TYR A 60 7.48 0.21 -0.06
CA TYR A 60 7.65 1.62 0.26
C TYR A 60 6.40 2.39 -0.15
N PHE A 61 5.85 3.16 0.78
CA PHE A 61 4.70 4.03 0.61
C PHE A 61 5.15 5.47 0.50
N TRP A 62 4.52 6.24 -0.38
CA TRP A 62 4.89 7.62 -0.66
C TRP A 62 3.69 8.54 -0.59
N GLN A 63 3.92 9.74 -0.03
CA GLN A 63 2.89 10.74 0.17
C GLN A 63 2.32 11.29 -1.14
N PHE A 64 3.11 11.30 -2.21
CA PHE A 64 2.69 11.79 -3.51
C PHE A 64 2.77 10.70 -4.57
N ALA A 65 2.17 10.99 -5.72
CA ALA A 65 2.26 10.16 -6.92
C ALA A 65 3.72 9.98 -7.39
N ASN A 66 3.93 8.94 -8.19
CA ASN A 66 5.18 8.56 -8.82
C ASN A 66 6.33 8.39 -7.82
N TYR A 67 6.04 7.81 -6.65
CA TYR A 67 7.02 7.47 -5.62
C TYR A 67 7.80 8.70 -5.12
N SER A 68 7.07 9.78 -4.80
CA SER A 68 7.68 11.06 -4.41
C SER A 68 7.11 11.60 -3.09
N GLY A 69 7.83 12.56 -2.50
CA GLY A 69 7.49 13.13 -1.19
C GLY A 69 8.13 12.38 -0.03
N LEU A 70 7.48 12.39 1.13
CA LEU A 70 7.90 11.56 2.26
C LEU A 70 7.59 10.10 1.96
N GLY A 71 8.56 9.22 2.21
CA GLY A 71 8.45 7.78 2.00
C GLY A 71 8.65 6.97 3.28
N LEU A 72 7.84 5.95 3.51
CA LEU A 72 7.99 5.00 4.62
C LEU A 72 8.04 3.56 4.09
N GLY A 73 9.01 2.79 4.59
CA GLY A 73 9.17 1.38 4.26
C GLY A 73 8.43 0.49 5.25
N GLN A 74 7.72 -0.49 4.72
CA GLN A 74 7.07 -1.58 5.47
C GLN A 74 7.75 -2.90 5.14
N ALA A 75 8.19 -3.62 6.16
CA ALA A 75 8.84 -4.91 6.01
C ALA A 75 7.86 -6.00 5.55
N GLY A 76 8.40 -7.09 5.02
CA GLY A 76 7.63 -8.25 4.63
C GLY A 76 6.90 -8.90 5.80
N GLY A 77 5.66 -9.33 5.59
CA GLY A 77 4.83 -10.00 6.58
C GLY A 77 4.29 -9.12 7.73
N THR A 78 4.59 -7.82 7.77
CA THR A 78 4.16 -6.92 8.86
C THR A 78 2.85 -6.21 8.56
N LYS A 79 2.19 -5.75 9.62
CA LYS A 79 1.01 -4.88 9.57
C LYS A 79 1.38 -3.53 10.15
N GLU A 80 0.92 -2.46 9.50
CA GLU A 80 1.18 -1.09 9.95
C GLU A 80 -0.13 -0.32 10.10
N ASN A 81 -0.20 0.48 11.16
CA ASN A 81 -1.28 1.43 11.41
C ASN A 81 -0.76 2.84 11.14
N TRP A 82 -1.20 3.44 10.05
CA TRP A 82 -0.82 4.80 9.67
C TRP A 82 -1.64 5.86 10.39
N GLY A 83 -2.83 5.49 10.89
CA GLY A 83 -3.73 6.38 11.63
C GLY A 83 -3.17 6.97 12.92
N ASP A 84 -2.15 6.33 13.48
CA ASP A 84 -1.46 6.78 14.69
C ASP A 84 -0.26 7.70 14.37
N LEU A 85 0.04 7.88 13.08
CA LEU A 85 1.07 8.77 12.57
C LEU A 85 0.45 10.06 12.00
N SER A 86 1.25 11.12 11.85
CA SER A 86 0.84 12.35 11.15
C SER A 86 0.50 12.13 9.66
N GLU A 87 0.82 10.94 9.16
CA GLU A 87 0.72 10.47 7.79
C GLU A 87 -0.58 9.66 7.53
N ALA A 88 -1.50 9.63 8.50
CA ALA A 88 -2.84 9.07 8.30
C ALA A 88 -3.48 9.64 7.03
N ASN A 89 -4.00 8.77 6.15
CA ASN A 89 -4.69 9.19 4.93
C ASN A 89 -3.84 10.06 4.00
N SER A 90 -2.51 9.86 3.96
CA SER A 90 -1.61 10.68 3.14
C SER A 90 -0.95 9.94 1.97
N TRP A 91 -1.20 8.63 1.83
CA TRP A 91 -0.52 7.82 0.83
C TRP A 91 -1.15 7.95 -0.56
N SER A 92 -0.29 8.08 -1.57
CA SER A 92 -0.68 8.26 -2.97
C SER A 92 0.00 7.31 -3.94
N SER A 93 1.07 6.63 -3.53
CA SER A 93 1.74 5.61 -4.34
C SER A 93 2.51 4.62 -3.48
N HIS A 94 2.78 3.43 -4.03
CA HIS A 94 3.63 2.43 -3.37
C HIS A 94 4.45 1.62 -4.35
N CYS A 95 5.61 1.16 -3.88
CA CYS A 95 6.54 0.41 -4.69
C CYS A 95 7.14 -0.76 -3.90
N PHE A 96 7.06 -1.96 -4.47
CA PHE A 96 7.72 -3.15 -3.94
C PHE A 96 9.21 -3.06 -4.20
N SER A 97 10.07 -3.27 -3.22
CA SER A 97 11.53 -3.13 -3.34
C SER A 97 12.15 -3.99 -4.45
N SER A 98 11.47 -5.05 -4.87
CA SER A 98 11.85 -5.90 -6.00
C SER A 98 11.59 -5.27 -7.38
N ASN A 99 10.85 -4.17 -7.45
CA ASN A 99 10.56 -3.46 -8.68
C ASN A 99 11.66 -2.44 -9.01
N SER A 100 12.27 -2.62 -10.18
CA SER A 100 13.34 -1.75 -10.72
C SER A 100 12.98 -0.27 -10.86
N THR A 101 11.68 0.08 -10.85
CA THR A 101 11.23 1.48 -10.97
C THR A 101 11.12 2.18 -9.63
N CYS A 102 11.34 1.50 -8.50
CA CYS A 102 11.28 2.14 -7.20
C CYS A 102 12.48 3.07 -7.01
N PRO A 103 12.27 4.30 -6.54
CA PRO A 103 13.37 5.14 -6.08
C PRO A 103 13.90 4.55 -4.76
N TYR A 104 15.19 4.21 -4.76
CA TYR A 104 15.92 3.71 -3.59
C TYR A 104 16.25 4.85 -2.63
#